data_AF-M1WZZ5-F1
#
_entry.id   AF-M1WZZ5-F1
#
_cell.length_a   1.000
_cell.length_b   1.000
_cell.length_c   1.000
_cell.angle_alpha   90.00
_cell.angle_beta   90.00
_cell.angle_gamma   90.00
#
_symmetry.space_group_name_H-M   'P 1'
#
loop_
_entity.id
_entity.type
_entity.pdbx_description
1 polymer ?
#
loop_
_entity_poly.entity_id
_entity_poly.type
_entity_poly.pdbx_seq_one_letter_code
_entity_poly.pdbx_strand_id
1 'polypeptide(L)'
;MKNKPDIGRRIVNDGHVIANHTWNHRYHYHNPQAAAFEIDRTSELIYQTTGAKTNLFRPPGGMLNNGLVAYAKEKNYTIVMWSADSNDYKRPSVGTLVTSVVKQSTPGGIILLHDGGGNRSNTVESLAPMIKKLKGQGYTFATIPELLEADDRKHKLAESQKNKSLRSKT
;
A
#
# COMPACT_ATOMS: atom_id res chain seq x y z
N MET A 1 -8.99 -12.70 -3.72
CA MET A 1 -9.80 -12.53 -4.95
C MET A 1 -10.43 -13.83 -5.46
N LYS A 2 -9.67 -14.90 -5.76
CA LYS A 2 -10.20 -16.18 -6.27
C LYS A 2 -11.44 -16.71 -5.52
N ASN A 3 -11.40 -16.66 -4.19
CA ASN A 3 -12.47 -17.18 -3.33
C ASN A 3 -13.55 -16.14 -2.97
N LYS A 4 -13.33 -14.87 -3.33
CA LYS A 4 -14.18 -13.71 -2.98
C LYS A 4 -14.14 -12.66 -4.12
N PRO A 5 -14.58 -13.02 -5.34
CA PRO A 5 -14.45 -12.15 -6.51
C PRO A 5 -15.40 -10.94 -6.46
N ASP A 6 -16.55 -11.11 -5.81
CA ASP A 6 -17.54 -10.07 -5.52
C ASP A 6 -16.95 -8.94 -4.67
N ILE A 7 -16.19 -9.28 -3.62
CA ILE A 7 -15.49 -8.30 -2.79
C ILE A 7 -14.48 -7.52 -3.63
N GLY A 8 -13.71 -8.20 -4.48
CA GLY A 8 -12.76 -7.56 -5.39
C GLY A 8 -13.40 -6.52 -6.32
N ARG A 9 -14.54 -6.87 -6.94
CA ARG A 9 -15.30 -5.94 -7.78
C ARG A 9 -15.82 -4.75 -6.99
N ARG A 10 -16.38 -5.00 -5.80
CA ARG A 10 -16.88 -3.94 -4.94
C ARG A 10 -15.78 -2.95 -4.55
N ILE A 11 -14.59 -3.42 -4.18
CA ILE A 11 -13.45 -2.55 -3.82
C ILE A 11 -13.16 -1.54 -4.94
N VAL A 12 -13.12 -2.00 -6.20
CA VAL A 12 -12.89 -1.10 -7.35
C VAL A 12 -14.09 -0.18 -7.60
N ASN A 13 -15.32 -0.69 -7.54
CA ASN A 13 -16.54 0.10 -7.74
C ASN A 13 -16.72 1.19 -6.69
N ASP A 14 -16.27 0.95 -5.45
CA ASP A 14 -16.29 1.91 -4.34
C ASP A 14 -15.13 2.94 -4.46
N GLY A 15 -14.33 2.88 -5.53
CA GLY A 15 -13.27 3.85 -5.85
C GLY A 15 -11.92 3.56 -5.21
N HIS A 16 -11.72 2.36 -4.64
CA HIS A 16 -10.44 1.97 -4.04
C HIS A 16 -9.46 1.35 -5.06
N VAL A 17 -8.18 1.43 -4.74
CA VAL A 17 -7.10 0.86 -5.57
C VAL A 17 -6.75 -0.55 -5.10
N ILE A 18 -6.59 -1.48 -6.05
CA ILE A 18 -6.10 -2.83 -5.81
C ILE A 18 -4.64 -2.93 -6.26
N ALA A 19 -3.82 -3.59 -5.44
CA ALA A 19 -2.41 -3.88 -5.70
C ALA A 19 -2.14 -5.39 -5.61
N ASN A 20 -1.00 -5.82 -6.15
CA ASN A 20 -0.56 -7.20 -6.10
C ASN A 20 0.12 -7.51 -4.75
N HIS A 21 -0.27 -8.62 -4.12
CA HIS A 21 0.32 -9.12 -2.87
C HIS A 21 0.65 -10.62 -2.93
N THR A 22 1.10 -11.07 -4.11
CA THR A 22 1.38 -12.46 -4.49
C THR A 22 0.16 -13.39 -4.45
N TRP A 23 0.37 -14.64 -4.86
CA TRP A 23 -0.68 -15.63 -5.00
C TRP A 23 -0.99 -16.35 -3.69
N ASN A 24 0.05 -16.72 -2.93
CA ASN A 24 -0.08 -17.59 -1.76
C ASN A 24 0.57 -17.04 -0.48
N HIS A 25 1.11 -15.83 -0.51
CA HIS A 25 1.68 -15.13 0.65
C HIS A 25 2.84 -15.90 1.33
N ARG A 26 3.79 -16.41 0.54
CA ARG A 26 4.98 -17.13 1.03
C ARG A 26 6.21 -16.22 1.14
N TYR A 27 7.06 -16.51 2.13
CA TYR A 27 8.23 -15.68 2.46
C TYR A 27 9.57 -16.29 2.07
N HIS A 28 9.61 -17.57 1.65
CA HIS A 28 10.84 -18.25 1.27
C HIS A 28 11.44 -17.68 -0.02
N TYR A 29 12.64 -18.14 -0.38
CA TYR A 29 13.29 -17.76 -1.63
C TYR A 29 12.46 -18.20 -2.85
N HIS A 30 12.23 -17.30 -3.79
CA HIS A 30 11.61 -17.57 -5.07
C HIS A 30 12.67 -17.43 -6.17
N ASN A 31 12.86 -18.49 -6.95
CA ASN A 31 13.58 -18.38 -8.22
C ASN A 31 12.73 -17.56 -9.24
N PRO A 32 13.30 -17.14 -10.39
CA PRO A 32 12.58 -16.30 -11.35
C PRO A 32 11.23 -16.87 -11.80
N GLN A 33 11.14 -18.18 -12.05
CA GLN A 33 9.90 -18.84 -12.48
C GLN A 33 8.83 -18.83 -11.38
N ALA A 34 9.23 -19.07 -10.13
CA ALA A 34 8.33 -19.01 -8.99
C ALA A 34 7.86 -17.58 -8.72
N ALA A 35 8.74 -16.59 -8.83
CA ALA A 35 8.37 -15.18 -8.69
C ALA A 35 7.40 -14.73 -9.79
N ALA A 36 7.63 -15.16 -11.03
CA ALA A 36 6.71 -14.95 -12.15
C ALA A 36 5.33 -15.54 -11.87
N PHE A 37 5.27 -16.78 -11.39
CA PHE A 37 4.00 -17.40 -11.02
C PHE A 37 3.26 -16.61 -9.94
N GLU A 38 3.95 -16.21 -8.87
CA GLU A 38 3.34 -15.47 -7.75
C GLU A 38 2.77 -14.11 -8.20
N ILE A 39 3.51 -13.38 -9.04
CA ILE A 39 3.16 -12.01 -9.42
C ILE A 39 2.22 -12.00 -10.62
N ASP A 40 2.58 -12.61 -11.74
CA ASP A 40 1.84 -12.47 -13.00
C ASP A 40 0.46 -13.10 -12.90
N ARG A 41 0.35 -14.27 -12.25
CA ARG A 41 -0.94 -14.94 -12.09
C ARG A 41 -1.90 -14.18 -11.18
N THR A 42 -1.35 -13.49 -10.18
CA THR A 42 -2.13 -12.63 -9.29
C THR A 42 -2.62 -11.39 -10.03
N SER A 43 -1.77 -10.75 -10.84
CA SER A 43 -2.14 -9.59 -11.65
C SER A 43 -3.18 -9.93 -12.71
N GLU A 44 -3.03 -11.08 -13.38
CA GLU A 44 -4.03 -11.57 -14.34
C GLU A 44 -5.38 -11.80 -13.66
N LEU A 45 -5.39 -12.45 -12.48
CA LEU A 45 -6.63 -12.67 -11.73
C LEU A 45 -7.29 -11.35 -11.30
N ILE A 46 -6.49 -10.35 -10.89
CA ILE A 46 -6.99 -9.01 -10.57
C ILE A 46 -7.72 -8.42 -11.78
N TYR A 47 -7.04 -8.38 -12.92
CA TYR A 47 -7.61 -7.82 -14.15
C TYR A 47 -8.86 -8.56 -14.61
N GLN A 48 -8.84 -9.90 -14.66
CA GLN A 48 -10.00 -10.70 -15.06
C GLN A 48 -11.20 -10.52 -14.13
N THR A 49 -10.96 -10.30 -12.83
CA THR A 49 -12.04 -10.20 -11.85
C THR A 49 -12.66 -8.81 -11.79
N THR A 50 -11.85 -7.76 -11.91
CA THR A 50 -12.25 -6.38 -11.60
C THR A 50 -12.09 -5.40 -12.77
N GLY A 51 -11.41 -5.78 -13.84
CA GLY A 51 -11.02 -4.90 -14.94
C GLY A 51 -9.87 -3.93 -14.58
N ALA A 52 -9.43 -3.89 -13.32
CA ALA A 52 -8.37 -3.00 -12.89
C ALA A 52 -7.00 -3.54 -13.29
N LYS A 53 -6.15 -2.66 -13.84
CA LYS A 53 -4.73 -2.92 -14.03
C LYS A 53 -3.96 -2.27 -12.89
N THR A 54 -2.92 -2.94 -12.40
CA THR A 54 -2.09 -2.41 -11.32
C THR A 54 -0.63 -2.73 -11.57
N ASN A 55 0.23 -1.75 -11.37
CA ASN A 55 1.68 -1.89 -11.29
C ASN A 55 2.16 -1.65 -9.84
N LEU A 56 1.27 -1.71 -8.86
CA LEU A 56 1.62 -1.60 -7.45
C LEU A 56 1.83 -3.01 -6.88
N PHE A 57 2.95 -3.20 -6.19
CA PHE A 57 3.29 -4.46 -5.54
C PHE A 57 3.74 -4.23 -4.10
N ARG A 58 3.24 -5.05 -3.18
CA ARG A 58 3.79 -5.16 -1.83
C ARG A 58 4.28 -6.59 -1.61
N PRO A 59 5.54 -6.82 -1.21
CA PRO A 59 5.99 -8.16 -0.90
C PRO A 59 5.40 -8.64 0.44
N PRO A 60 4.93 -9.90 0.53
CA PRO A 60 4.52 -10.54 1.78
C PRO A 60 5.58 -10.36 2.86
N GLY A 61 5.16 -9.91 4.04
CA GLY A 61 6.03 -9.72 5.21
C GLY A 61 7.06 -8.59 5.05
N GLY A 62 6.99 -7.81 3.97
CA GLY A 62 8.00 -6.78 3.68
C GLY A 62 9.34 -7.36 3.22
N MET A 63 9.38 -8.63 2.79
CA MET A 63 10.62 -9.29 2.36
C MET A 63 11.14 -8.70 1.04
N LEU A 64 12.31 -8.06 1.09
CA LEU A 64 12.88 -7.37 -0.08
C LEU A 64 13.88 -8.20 -0.89
N ASN A 65 14.37 -9.30 -0.33
CA ASN A 65 15.54 -10.05 -0.82
C ASN A 65 15.25 -11.54 -1.09
N ASN A 66 14.00 -11.90 -1.36
CA ASN A 66 13.59 -13.28 -1.63
C ASN A 66 13.26 -13.57 -3.11
N GLY A 67 13.70 -12.70 -4.03
CA GLY A 67 13.47 -12.82 -5.48
C GLY A 67 12.22 -12.09 -5.98
N LEU A 68 11.17 -11.93 -5.16
CA LEU A 68 9.91 -11.29 -5.57
C LEU A 68 10.10 -9.83 -5.99
N VAL A 69 10.81 -9.05 -5.17
CA VAL A 69 11.05 -7.62 -5.46
C VAL A 69 11.93 -7.42 -6.69
N ALA A 70 12.92 -8.31 -6.91
CA ALA A 70 13.75 -8.25 -8.10
C ALA A 70 12.91 -8.46 -9.36
N TYR A 71 12.05 -9.49 -9.37
CA TYR A 71 11.14 -9.75 -10.47
C TYR A 71 10.12 -8.63 -10.67
N ALA A 72 9.50 -8.14 -9.59
CA ALA A 72 8.54 -7.04 -9.65
C ALA A 72 9.16 -5.78 -10.29
N LYS A 73 10.40 -5.45 -9.95
CA LYS A 73 11.13 -4.33 -10.56
C LYS A 73 11.41 -4.54 -12.05
N GLU A 74 11.83 -5.74 -12.45
CA GLU A 74 12.01 -6.10 -13.87
C GLU A 74 10.71 -5.89 -14.68
N LYS A 75 9.56 -6.12 -14.04
CA LYS A 75 8.23 -5.90 -14.62
C LYS A 75 7.67 -4.49 -14.42
N ASN A 76 8.50 -3.51 -14.01
CA ASN A 76 8.12 -2.12 -13.77
C ASN A 76 7.04 -1.92 -12.70
N TYR A 77 6.97 -2.78 -11.68
CA TYR A 77 6.14 -2.52 -10.52
C TYR A 77 6.78 -1.50 -9.58
N THR A 78 5.95 -0.63 -9.03
CA THR A 78 6.28 0.18 -7.87
C THR A 78 6.14 -0.67 -6.61
N ILE A 79 7.23 -0.79 -5.86
CA ILE A 79 7.26 -1.51 -4.58
C ILE A 79 6.75 -0.58 -3.47
N VAL A 80 5.65 -0.95 -2.82
CA VAL A 80 4.97 -0.11 -1.83
C VAL A 80 5.09 -0.73 -0.43
N MET A 81 5.88 -0.09 0.43
CA MET A 81 6.02 -0.47 1.84
C MET A 81 5.02 0.31 2.72
N TRP A 82 5.32 0.46 4.01
CA TRP A 82 4.58 1.25 4.97
C TRP A 82 5.54 2.02 5.88
N SER A 83 5.06 3.09 6.50
CA SER A 83 5.81 3.87 7.48
C SER A 83 5.19 3.80 8.88
N ALA A 84 3.93 3.38 8.99
CA ALA A 84 3.23 3.15 10.26
C ALA A 84 2.64 1.74 10.28
N ASP A 85 3.14 0.90 11.19
CA ASP A 85 2.64 -0.47 11.38
C ASP A 85 1.67 -0.52 12.57
N SER A 86 0.40 -0.83 12.29
CA SER A 86 -0.62 -0.96 13.32
C SER A 86 -0.41 -2.18 14.23
N ASN A 87 0.32 -3.20 13.77
CA ASN A 87 0.40 -4.52 14.37
C ASN A 87 -0.99 -5.18 14.61
N ASP A 88 -2.00 -4.81 13.83
CA ASP A 88 -3.37 -5.28 13.98
C ASP A 88 -3.53 -6.80 13.76
N TYR A 89 -2.60 -7.43 13.05
CA TYR A 89 -2.52 -8.87 12.92
C TYR A 89 -2.44 -9.58 14.29
N LYS A 90 -1.86 -8.93 15.33
CA LYS A 90 -1.80 -9.41 16.72
C LYS A 90 -3.11 -9.24 17.51
N ARG A 91 -4.14 -8.63 16.90
CA ARG A 91 -5.47 -8.39 17.49
C ARG A 91 -5.45 -7.61 18.82
N PRO A 92 -4.71 -6.49 18.95
CA PRO A 92 -4.79 -5.67 20.16
C PRO A 92 -6.16 -4.98 20.27
N SER A 93 -6.40 -4.28 21.38
CA SER A 93 -7.64 -3.51 21.58
C SER A 93 -7.79 -2.39 20.55
N VAL A 94 -9.04 -1.97 20.29
CA VAL A 94 -9.36 -0.83 19.41
C VAL A 94 -8.59 0.43 19.82
N GLY A 95 -8.56 0.77 21.12
CA GLY A 95 -7.85 1.94 21.62
C GLY A 95 -6.33 1.89 21.41
N THR A 96 -5.73 0.69 21.53
CA THR A 96 -4.31 0.46 21.26
C THR A 96 -4.00 0.68 19.77
N LEU A 97 -4.84 0.18 18.87
CA LEU A 97 -4.67 0.38 17.42
C LEU A 97 -4.69 1.87 17.05
N VAL A 98 -5.73 2.58 17.50
CA VAL A 98 -5.91 4.01 17.22
C VAL A 98 -4.70 4.80 17.73
N THR A 99 -4.28 4.56 18.97
CA THR A 99 -3.16 5.29 19.58
C THR A 99 -1.84 5.00 18.88
N SER A 100 -1.56 3.72 18.59
CA SER A 100 -0.35 3.29 17.90
C SER A 100 -0.22 3.93 16.51
N VAL A 101 -1.27 3.85 15.70
CA VAL A 101 -1.27 4.38 14.34
C VAL A 101 -1.14 5.90 14.33
N VAL A 102 -1.91 6.61 15.16
CA VAL A 102 -1.86 8.07 15.21
C VAL A 102 -0.48 8.56 15.64
N LYS A 103 0.17 7.88 16.59
CA LYS A 103 1.53 8.23 17.04
C LYS A 103 2.58 8.05 15.94
N GLN A 104 2.44 7.02 15.11
CA GLN A 104 3.39 6.71 14.02
C GLN A 104 3.12 7.49 12.73
N SER A 105 1.96 8.15 12.62
CA SER A 105 1.55 8.84 11.39
C SER A 105 2.36 10.11 11.17
N THR A 106 2.84 10.28 9.95
CA THR A 106 3.60 11.45 9.49
C THR A 106 3.05 11.92 8.12
N PRO A 107 3.25 13.19 7.73
CA PRO A 107 2.87 13.65 6.39
C PRO A 107 3.55 12.82 5.29
N GLY A 108 2.73 12.32 4.35
CA GLY A 108 3.19 11.41 3.30
C GLY A 108 3.37 9.94 3.75
N GLY A 109 3.01 9.62 4.99
CA GLY A 109 3.12 8.27 5.53
C GLY A 109 2.08 7.29 5.00
N ILE A 110 2.39 5.99 5.07
CA ILE A 110 1.52 4.88 4.67
C ILE A 110 1.27 3.99 5.88
N ILE A 111 -0.01 3.78 6.21
CA ILE A 111 -0.46 2.95 7.34
C ILE A 111 -0.70 1.51 6.84
N LEU A 112 -0.19 0.52 7.57
CA LEU A 112 -0.44 -0.91 7.33
C LEU A 112 -1.55 -1.44 8.25
N LEU A 113 -2.58 -2.04 7.64
CA LEU A 113 -3.72 -2.73 8.28
C LEU A 113 -4.04 -4.01 7.50
N HIS A 114 -4.78 -4.94 8.11
CA HIS A 114 -5.14 -6.23 7.51
C HIS A 114 -6.63 -6.54 7.62
N ASP A 115 -7.19 -7.13 6.57
CA ASP A 115 -8.56 -7.66 6.50
C ASP A 115 -8.61 -9.21 6.41
N GLY A 116 -7.45 -9.87 6.44
CA GLY A 116 -7.28 -11.33 6.38
C GLY A 116 -6.59 -11.95 7.60
N GLY A 117 -6.57 -13.29 7.68
CA GLY A 117 -5.87 -14.05 8.74
C GLY A 117 -6.67 -14.25 10.04
N GLY A 118 -8.00 -14.36 9.94
CA GLY A 118 -8.93 -14.62 11.06
C GLY A 118 -9.74 -13.40 11.46
N ASN A 119 -10.21 -13.33 12.71
CA ASN A 119 -11.06 -12.23 13.16
C ASN A 119 -10.31 -10.88 13.18
N ARG A 120 -10.88 -9.87 12.50
CA ARG A 120 -10.39 -8.50 12.37
C ARG A 120 -11.40 -7.44 12.85
N SER A 121 -12.37 -7.81 13.69
CA SER A 121 -13.38 -6.87 14.24
C SER A 121 -12.72 -5.64 14.87
N ASN A 122 -11.68 -5.83 15.68
CA ASN A 122 -10.96 -4.70 16.31
C ASN A 122 -10.30 -3.78 15.27
N THR A 123 -9.78 -4.33 14.16
CA THR A 123 -9.25 -3.52 13.05
C THR A 123 -10.37 -2.66 12.46
N VAL A 124 -11.51 -3.28 12.12
CA VAL A 124 -12.67 -2.59 11.51
C VAL A 124 -13.23 -1.51 12.44
N GLU A 125 -13.45 -1.85 13.72
CA GLU A 125 -13.95 -0.93 14.75
C GLU A 125 -12.99 0.23 15.01
N SER A 126 -11.68 0.05 14.77
CA SER A 126 -10.69 1.12 14.91
C SER A 126 -10.71 2.15 13.78
N LEU A 127 -11.26 1.83 12.60
CA LEU A 127 -11.19 2.70 11.42
C LEU A 127 -11.85 4.06 11.67
N ALA A 128 -13.09 4.08 12.17
CA ALA A 128 -13.84 5.32 12.39
C ALA A 128 -13.14 6.30 13.37
N PRO A 129 -12.75 5.89 14.60
CA PRO A 129 -12.03 6.78 15.51
C PRO A 129 -10.63 7.16 15.02
N MET A 130 -9.93 6.25 14.35
CA MET A 130 -8.61 6.52 13.76
C MET A 130 -8.67 7.59 12.67
N ILE A 131 -9.60 7.44 11.71
CA ILE A 131 -9.83 8.42 10.65
C ILE A 131 -10.23 9.77 11.24
N LYS A 132 -11.14 9.79 12.22
CA LYS A 132 -11.56 11.03 12.90
C LYS A 132 -10.37 11.75 13.54
N LYS A 133 -9.50 11.03 14.24
CA LYS A 133 -8.35 11.61 14.94
C LYS A 133 -7.30 12.16 13.97
N LEU A 134 -7.01 11.43 12.89
CA LEU A 134 -6.07 11.89 11.86
C LEU A 134 -6.62 13.11 11.10
N LYS A 135 -7.89 13.10 10.70
CA LYS A 135 -8.52 14.30 10.10
C LYS A 135 -8.48 15.51 11.04
N GLY A 136 -8.72 15.30 12.34
CA GLY A 136 -8.61 16.35 13.35
C GLY A 136 -7.20 16.93 13.52
N GLN A 137 -6.16 16.22 13.05
CA GLN A 137 -4.77 16.70 13.01
C GLN A 137 -4.39 17.32 11.65
N GLY A 138 -5.34 17.47 10.72
CA GLY A 138 -5.10 18.07 9.40
C GLY A 138 -4.69 17.07 8.32
N TYR A 139 -4.71 15.76 8.59
CA TYR A 139 -4.43 14.75 7.56
C TYR A 139 -5.61 14.59 6.60
N THR A 140 -5.27 14.39 5.32
CA THR A 140 -6.17 13.86 4.30
C THR A 140 -5.77 12.42 3.98
N PHE A 141 -6.73 11.63 3.48
CA PHE A 141 -6.48 10.26 3.05
C PHE A 141 -6.48 10.22 1.53
N ALA A 142 -5.50 9.52 0.97
CA ALA A 142 -5.29 9.36 -0.45
C ALA A 142 -4.99 7.89 -0.76
N THR A 143 -5.26 7.50 -2.00
CA THR A 143 -4.76 6.25 -2.56
C THR A 143 -3.25 6.33 -2.78
N ILE A 144 -2.60 5.18 -2.97
CA ILE A 144 -1.15 5.14 -3.25
C ILE A 144 -0.79 5.91 -4.53
N PRO A 145 -1.50 5.78 -5.67
CA PRO A 145 -1.22 6.59 -6.86
C PRO A 145 -1.29 8.10 -6.58
N GLU A 146 -2.34 8.57 -5.90
CA GLU A 146 -2.49 9.99 -5.55
C GLU A 146 -1.36 10.50 -4.65
N LEU A 147 -0.91 9.67 -3.69
CA LEU A 147 0.22 9.97 -2.82
C LEU A 147 1.52 10.12 -3.62
N LEU A 148 1.82 9.17 -4.52
CA LEU A 148 3.01 9.20 -5.36
C LEU A 148 3.02 10.41 -6.29
N GLU A 149 1.88 10.72 -6.91
CA GLU A 149 1.75 11.91 -7.75
C GLU A 149 1.95 13.22 -6.96
N ALA A 150 1.45 13.29 -5.73
CA ALA A 150 1.63 14.45 -4.87
C ALA A 150 3.11 14.66 -4.51
N ASP A 151 3.83 13.57 -4.23
CA ASP A 151 5.26 13.59 -3.93
C ASP A 151 6.10 14.02 -5.14
N ASP A 152 5.82 13.46 -6.32
CA ASP A 152 6.45 13.84 -7.59
C ASP A 152 6.28 15.33 -7.89
N ARG A 153 5.07 15.87 -7.71
CA ARG A 153 4.80 17.31 -7.89
C ARG A 153 5.62 18.15 -6.93
N LYS A 154 5.71 17.74 -5.66
CA LYS A 154 6.49 18.45 -4.64
C LYS A 154 7.99 18.48 -4.98
N HIS A 155 8.55 17.36 -5.44
CA HIS A 155 9.94 17.27 -5.89
C HIS A 155 10.23 18.21 -7.06
N LYS A 156 9.38 18.20 -8.11
CA LYS A 156 9.53 19.10 -9.28
C LYS A 156 9.46 20.58 -8.91
N LEU A 157 8.58 20.95 -7.97
CA LEU A 157 8.49 22.33 -7.48
C LEU A 157 9.75 22.76 -6.73
N ALA A 158 10.30 21.91 -5.86
CA ALA A 158 11.53 22.19 -5.12
C ALA A 158 12.73 22.40 -6.06
N GLU A 159 12.86 21.56 -7.10
CA GLU A 159 13.90 21.72 -8.13
C GLU A 159 13.76 23.01 -8.92
N SER A 160 12.54 23.37 -9.33
CA SER A 160 12.25 24.63 -10.04
C SER A 160 12.65 25.86 -9.22
N GLN A 161 12.33 25.86 -7.91
CA GLN A 161 12.68 26.94 -7.00
C GLN A 161 14.19 27.07 -6.80
N LYS A 162 14.90 25.93 -6.65
CA LYS A 162 16.38 25.91 -6.56
C LYS A 162 17.03 26.50 -7.81
N ASN A 163 16.55 26.13 -9.00
CA ASN A 163 17.08 26.62 -10.27
C ASN A 163 16.81 28.11 -10.49
N LYS A 164 15.65 28.63 -10.07
CA LYS A 164 15.36 30.08 -10.08
C LYS A 164 16.30 30.85 -9.14
N SER A 165 16.54 30.34 -7.94
CA SER A 165 17.45 30.98 -6.97
C SER A 165 18.91 31.00 -7.43
N LEU A 166 19.35 30.03 -8.24
CA LEU A 166 20.71 30.01 -8.80
C LEU A 166 20.87 31.06 -9.90
N ARG A 167 19.86 31.23 -10.77
CA ARG A 167 19.88 32.21 -11.85
C ARG A 167 19.74 33.67 -11.40
N SER A 168 19.15 33.92 -10.23
CA SER A 168 19.04 35.28 -9.68
C SER A 168 20.29 35.76 -8.93
N LYS A 169 21.33 34.91 -8.82
CA LYS A 169 22.60 35.19 -8.13
C LYS A 169 23.79 35.37 -9.08
N THR A 170 23.54 35.27 -10.39
CA THR A 170 24.48 35.51 -11.50
C THR A 170 24.00 36.70 -12.29
#